data_AF-A0A059CFD9-F1
#
_entry.id   AF-A0A059CFD9-F1
#
_cell.length_a   1.000
_cell.length_b   1.000
_cell.length_c   1.000
_cell.angle_alpha   90.00
_cell.angle_beta   90.00
_cell.angle_gamma   90.00
#
_symmetry.space_group_name_H-M   'P 1'
#
loop_
_entity.id
_entity.type
_entity.pdbx_description
1 polymer ?
#
loop_
_entity_poly.entity_id
_entity_poly.type
_entity_poly.pdbx_seq_one_letter_code
_entity_poly.pdbx_strand_id
1 'polypeptide(L)'
;MKIPTDLANYLKGCKFLPKLNNELVHHRNSTYKERFASLQNLVLIMFEQDTVLIPKETSWFGYYPDGTFDTLLPAQETELYIEDWIGLKTLDEAGKVKFINVSGNHLQISLADMQKYIVPYLVDDEASARNVAIGTASSSWTPCVQGLYRRMVGLFEDRPLLLSVHRE
;
A
#
# COMPACT_ATOMS: atom_id res chain seq x y z
N MET A 1 -20.33 7.06 -0.08
CA MET A 1 -19.68 5.78 0.27
C MET A 1 -20.11 4.77 -0.80
N LYS A 2 -19.23 3.86 -1.23
CA LYS A 2 -19.66 2.76 -2.11
C LYS A 2 -20.41 1.77 -1.23
N ILE A 3 -21.65 1.46 -1.59
CA ILE A 3 -22.48 0.45 -0.94
C ILE A 3 -22.85 -0.52 -2.07
N PRO A 4 -22.43 -1.79 -2.01
CA PRO A 4 -22.67 -2.78 -3.06
C PRO A 4 -24.13 -2.84 -3.53
N THR A 5 -25.08 -2.80 -2.60
CA THR A 5 -26.53 -2.84 -2.88
C THR A 5 -27.13 -1.52 -3.36
N ASP A 6 -26.35 -0.42 -3.38
CA ASP A 6 -26.81 0.92 -3.78
C ASP A 6 -25.79 1.63 -4.68
N LEU A 7 -25.38 0.93 -5.74
CA LEU A 7 -24.41 1.44 -6.71
C LEU A 7 -24.91 2.70 -7.42
N ALA A 8 -26.22 2.82 -7.68
CA ALA A 8 -26.81 3.95 -8.38
C ALA A 8 -26.59 5.28 -7.64
N ASN A 9 -26.82 5.30 -6.32
CA ASN A 9 -26.56 6.50 -5.52
C ASN A 9 -25.06 6.76 -5.36
N TYR A 10 -24.24 5.71 -5.30
CA TYR A 10 -22.78 5.86 -5.30
C TYR A 10 -22.29 6.56 -6.58
N LEU A 11 -22.68 6.08 -7.76
CA LEU A 11 -22.26 6.64 -9.05
C LEU A 11 -22.78 8.07 -9.27
N LYS A 12 -24.00 8.37 -8.78
CA LYS A 12 -24.60 9.71 -8.90
C LYS A 12 -24.04 10.71 -7.88
N GLY A 13 -23.81 10.27 -6.65
CA GLY A 13 -23.46 11.14 -5.51
C GLY A 13 -21.97 11.30 -5.27
N CYS A 14 -21.15 10.30 -5.60
CA CYS A 14 -19.71 10.35 -5.38
C CYS A 14 -18.99 11.01 -6.56
N LYS A 15 -18.45 12.22 -6.34
CA LYS A 15 -17.78 12.99 -7.40
C LYS A 15 -16.32 12.59 -7.64
N PHE A 16 -15.73 11.78 -6.75
CA PHE A 16 -14.31 11.48 -6.77
C PHE A 16 -14.04 10.03 -7.20
N LEU A 17 -14.41 9.04 -6.38
CA LEU A 17 -14.02 7.64 -6.60
C LEU A 17 -14.52 7.07 -7.93
N PRO A 18 -15.81 7.21 -8.35
CA PRO A 18 -16.25 6.68 -9.65
C PRO A 18 -15.46 7.24 -10.84
N LYS A 19 -15.04 8.51 -10.73
CA LYS A 19 -14.23 9.16 -11.77
C LYS A 19 -12.78 8.67 -11.73
N LEU A 20 -12.18 8.59 -10.55
CA LEU A 20 -10.78 8.16 -10.39
C LEU A 20 -10.61 6.68 -10.79
N ASN A 21 -11.55 5.84 -10.40
CA ASN A 21 -11.53 4.39 -10.63
C ASN A 21 -12.03 4.01 -12.04
N ASN A 22 -12.33 4.99 -12.91
CA ASN A 22 -12.86 4.73 -14.25
C ASN A 22 -14.14 3.86 -14.27
N GLU A 23 -15.00 4.00 -13.26
CA GLU A 23 -16.27 3.25 -13.13
C GLU A 23 -17.36 3.81 -14.06
N LEU A 24 -17.25 5.08 -14.48
CA LEU A 24 -18.18 5.72 -15.40
C LEU A 24 -17.85 5.35 -16.86
N VAL A 25 -18.53 4.34 -17.41
CA VAL A 25 -18.27 3.75 -18.74
C VAL A 25 -18.08 4.80 -19.86
N HIS A 26 -18.94 5.82 -19.92
CA HIS A 26 -18.88 6.86 -20.96
C HIS A 26 -17.88 8.00 -20.68
N HIS A 27 -17.20 7.96 -19.53
CA HIS A 27 -16.27 9.00 -19.07
C HIS A 27 -14.92 8.44 -18.62
N ARG A 28 -14.59 7.20 -18.99
CA ARG A 28 -13.29 6.59 -18.70
C ARG A 28 -12.16 7.44 -19.29
N ASN A 29 -11.10 7.61 -18.51
CA ASN A 29 -9.97 8.46 -18.85
C ASN A 29 -8.70 7.61 -19.02
N SER A 30 -8.20 7.49 -20.26
CA SER A 30 -6.99 6.70 -20.55
C SER A 30 -5.74 7.29 -19.90
N THR A 31 -5.66 8.61 -19.77
CA THR A 31 -4.53 9.28 -19.10
C THR A 31 -4.41 8.88 -17.63
N TYR A 32 -5.51 8.58 -16.94
CA TYR A 32 -5.44 8.07 -15.56
C TYR A 32 -4.80 6.69 -15.54
N LYS A 33 -5.23 5.80 -16.45
CA LYS A 33 -4.64 4.48 -16.62
C LYS A 33 -3.16 4.54 -16.98
N GLU A 34 -2.79 5.33 -17.99
CA GLU A 34 -1.41 5.47 -18.45
C GLU A 34 -0.48 5.96 -17.34
N ARG A 35 -0.94 6.96 -16.57
CA ARG A 35 -0.14 7.51 -15.46
C ARG A 35 -0.02 6.53 -14.30
N PHE A 36 -1.10 5.89 -13.90
CA PHE A 36 -1.03 4.88 -12.84
C PHE A 36 -0.14 3.71 -13.26
N ALA A 37 -0.28 3.21 -14.48
CA ALA A 37 0.57 2.15 -15.04
C ALA A 37 2.06 2.54 -15.20
N SER A 38 2.37 3.84 -15.21
CA SER A 38 3.75 4.34 -15.30
C SER A 38 4.54 4.24 -13.99
N LEU A 39 3.90 3.92 -12.87
CA LEU A 39 4.58 3.73 -11.59
C LEU A 39 5.72 2.72 -11.71
N GLN A 40 6.82 2.97 -10.99
CA GLN A 40 7.93 2.02 -10.89
C GLN A 40 7.59 0.86 -9.95
N ASN A 41 7.00 1.18 -8.80
CA ASN A 41 6.53 0.23 -7.81
C ASN A 41 5.20 0.72 -7.21
N LEU A 42 4.29 -0.21 -6.94
CA LEU A 42 3.07 0.02 -6.18
C LEU A 42 3.05 -0.93 -4.98
N VAL A 43 3.32 -0.40 -3.78
CA VAL A 43 3.36 -1.19 -2.55
C VAL A 43 2.06 -0.98 -1.79
N LEU A 44 1.26 -2.04 -1.69
CA LEU A 44 -0.05 -2.05 -1.03
C LEU A 44 0.06 -2.83 0.28
N ILE A 45 -0.11 -2.13 1.40
CA ILE A 45 -0.02 -2.73 2.74
C ILE A 45 -1.43 -2.86 3.32
N MET A 46 -1.81 -4.08 3.68
CA MET A 46 -3.03 -4.38 4.42
C MET A 46 -2.69 -4.76 5.86
N PHE A 47 -3.51 -4.28 6.79
CA PHE A 47 -3.39 -4.60 8.21
C PHE A 47 -4.35 -5.73 8.56
N GLU A 48 -3.83 -6.81 9.14
CA GLU A 48 -4.61 -8.02 9.41
C GLU A 48 -5.83 -7.77 10.33
N GLN A 49 -5.67 -6.89 11.31
CA GLN A 49 -6.68 -6.57 12.31
C GLN A 49 -7.24 -5.15 12.12
N ASP A 50 -7.24 -4.63 10.89
CA ASP A 50 -7.82 -3.31 10.59
C ASP A 50 -9.32 -3.28 10.94
N THR A 51 -9.70 -2.38 11.84
CA THR A 51 -11.10 -2.14 12.23
C THR A 51 -11.67 -0.85 11.65
N VAL A 52 -10.91 -0.11 10.84
CA VAL A 52 -11.29 1.17 10.25
C VAL A 52 -11.70 1.00 8.79
N LEU A 53 -10.93 0.22 8.02
CA LEU A 53 -11.26 -0.11 6.64
C LEU A 53 -12.24 -1.28 6.59
N ILE A 54 -13.41 -1.06 5.99
CA ILE A 54 -14.46 -2.08 5.88
C ILE A 54 -14.85 -2.21 4.39
N PRO A 55 -14.50 -3.32 3.72
CA PRO A 55 -13.62 -4.41 4.18
C PRO A 55 -12.15 -3.98 4.18
N LYS A 56 -11.27 -4.63 4.96
CA LYS A 56 -9.84 -4.28 5.04
C LYS A 56 -9.10 -4.48 3.71
N GLU A 57 -9.62 -5.40 2.90
CA GLU A 57 -9.17 -5.77 1.56
C GLU A 57 -9.26 -4.60 0.56
N THR A 58 -9.99 -3.54 0.90
CA THR A 58 -9.93 -2.27 0.13
C THR A 58 -8.51 -1.71 0.06
N SER A 59 -7.62 -2.04 1.01
CA SER A 59 -6.19 -1.69 0.98
C SER A 59 -5.46 -2.29 -0.22
N TRP A 60 -5.99 -3.40 -0.74
CA TRP A 60 -5.46 -4.17 -1.86
C TRP A 60 -6.35 -4.08 -3.10
N PHE A 61 -7.27 -3.12 -3.19
CA PHE A 61 -8.28 -3.02 -4.25
C PHE A 61 -9.28 -4.19 -4.31
N GLY A 62 -9.36 -5.01 -3.27
CA GLY A 62 -10.44 -5.99 -3.11
C GLY A 62 -11.73 -5.32 -2.63
N TYR A 63 -12.88 -5.84 -3.06
CA TYR A 63 -14.19 -5.34 -2.65
C TYR A 63 -15.30 -6.36 -2.89
N TYR A 64 -16.51 -6.05 -2.43
CA TYR A 64 -17.70 -6.86 -2.71
C TYR A 64 -18.17 -6.66 -4.16
N PRO A 65 -18.77 -7.68 -4.80
CA PRO A 65 -19.42 -7.55 -6.09
C PRO A 65 -20.67 -6.66 -5.98
N ASP A 66 -21.10 -6.09 -7.10
CA ASP A 66 -22.28 -5.24 -7.13
C ASP A 66 -23.54 -6.02 -6.73
N GLY A 67 -24.38 -5.41 -5.89
CA GLY A 67 -25.65 -5.96 -5.45
C GLY A 67 -25.61 -6.86 -4.21
N THR A 68 -24.44 -7.23 -3.68
CA THR A 68 -24.36 -8.11 -2.50
C THR A 68 -23.13 -7.86 -1.61
N PHE A 69 -23.19 -8.32 -0.36
CA PHE A 69 -22.07 -8.35 0.60
C PHE A 69 -21.56 -9.79 0.85
N ASP A 70 -22.04 -10.77 0.10
CA ASP A 70 -21.85 -12.20 0.43
C ASP A 70 -20.39 -12.67 0.25
N THR A 71 -19.79 -12.35 -0.90
CA THR A 71 -18.45 -12.82 -1.25
C THR A 71 -17.53 -11.64 -1.44
N LEU A 72 -16.40 -11.65 -0.75
CA LEU A 72 -15.38 -10.64 -0.93
C LEU A 72 -14.44 -11.05 -2.07
N LEU A 73 -14.28 -10.18 -3.07
CA LEU A 73 -13.40 -10.44 -4.20
C LEU A 73 -12.00 -9.89 -3.92
N PRO A 74 -10.94 -10.67 -4.18
CA PRO A 74 -9.59 -10.11 -4.30
C PRO A 74 -9.53 -9.18 -5.52
N ALA A 75 -8.54 -8.29 -5.58
CA ALA A 75 -8.41 -7.34 -6.69
C ALA A 75 -8.46 -8.02 -8.06
N GLN A 76 -7.78 -9.16 -8.20
CA GLN A 76 -7.65 -9.91 -9.45
C GLN A 76 -9.00 -10.42 -10.01
N GLU A 77 -10.03 -10.52 -9.17
CA GLU A 77 -11.38 -10.96 -9.56
C GLU A 77 -12.35 -9.78 -9.76
N THR A 78 -11.93 -8.54 -9.49
CA THR A 78 -12.77 -7.35 -9.73
C THR A 78 -12.78 -6.95 -11.20
N GLU A 79 -13.89 -6.39 -11.69
CA GLU A 79 -13.95 -5.86 -13.08
C GLU A 79 -12.88 -4.78 -13.33
N LEU A 80 -12.60 -3.94 -12.33
CA LEU A 80 -11.56 -2.91 -12.39
C LEU A 80 -10.19 -3.49 -12.77
N TYR A 81 -9.87 -4.67 -12.27
CA TYR A 81 -8.62 -5.38 -12.61
C TYR A 81 -8.74 -6.16 -13.91
N ILE A 82 -9.80 -6.96 -14.09
CA ILE A 82 -9.97 -7.87 -15.24
C ILE A 82 -9.95 -7.09 -16.56
N GLU A 83 -10.69 -5.98 -16.60
CA GLU A 83 -10.78 -5.05 -17.74
C GLU A 83 -9.71 -3.95 -17.70
N ASP A 84 -8.86 -3.98 -16.67
CA ASP A 84 -7.73 -3.09 -16.47
C ASP A 84 -8.08 -1.59 -16.58
N TRP A 85 -9.13 -1.16 -15.87
CA TRP A 85 -9.70 0.19 -15.98
C TRP A 85 -8.71 1.29 -15.60
N ILE A 86 -7.85 1.03 -14.64
CA ILE A 86 -6.86 1.98 -14.12
C ILE A 86 -5.41 1.57 -14.41
N GLY A 87 -5.16 0.43 -15.06
CA GLY A 87 -3.79 -0.05 -15.28
C GLY A 87 -3.22 -0.91 -14.14
N LEU A 88 -4.05 -1.33 -13.18
CA LEU A 88 -3.62 -2.15 -12.05
C LEU A 88 -3.14 -3.54 -12.51
N LYS A 89 -3.86 -4.18 -13.45
CA LYS A 89 -3.45 -5.46 -14.02
C LYS A 89 -2.15 -5.32 -14.81
N THR A 90 -2.03 -4.25 -15.59
CA THR A 90 -0.79 -3.94 -16.32
C THR A 90 0.41 -3.80 -15.36
N LEU A 91 0.25 -3.13 -14.21
CA LEU A 91 1.31 -3.02 -13.19
C LEU A 91 1.63 -4.36 -12.54
N ASP A 92 0.60 -5.14 -12.21
CA ASP A 92 0.75 -6.41 -11.49
C ASP A 92 1.45 -7.45 -12.37
N GLU A 93 1.03 -7.59 -13.63
CA GLU A 93 1.66 -8.47 -14.62
C GLU A 93 3.10 -8.03 -14.93
N ALA A 94 3.42 -6.73 -14.84
CA ALA A 94 4.78 -6.22 -14.95
C ALA A 94 5.64 -6.47 -13.68
N GLY A 95 5.09 -7.12 -12.65
CA GLY A 95 5.78 -7.43 -11.39
C GLY A 95 6.01 -6.23 -10.48
N LYS A 96 5.35 -5.10 -10.73
CA LYS A 96 5.55 -3.83 -10.03
C LYS A 96 4.65 -3.65 -8.81
N VAL A 97 3.61 -4.47 -8.68
CA VAL A 97 2.71 -4.44 -7.51
C VAL A 97 3.26 -5.37 -6.43
N LYS A 98 3.14 -4.96 -5.17
CA LYS A 98 3.47 -5.75 -3.99
C LYS A 98 2.30 -5.72 -3.02
N PHE A 99 1.68 -6.87 -2.83
CA PHE A 99 0.62 -7.08 -1.83
C PHE A 99 1.26 -7.57 -0.54
N ILE A 100 1.27 -6.71 0.49
CA ILE A 100 1.95 -6.96 1.76
C ILE A 100 0.94 -6.95 2.88
N ASN A 101 0.91 -8.00 3.69
CA ASN A 101 0.02 -8.12 4.83
C ASN A 101 0.86 -8.07 6.10
N VAL A 102 0.48 -7.21 7.03
CA VAL A 102 1.20 -7.02 8.30
C VAL A 102 0.25 -7.16 9.47
N SER A 103 0.78 -7.62 10.60
CA SER A 103 0.02 -7.67 11.85
C SER A 103 -0.13 -6.27 12.44
N GLY A 104 -1.28 -6.00 13.05
CA GLY A 104 -1.65 -4.73 13.66
C GLY A 104 -3.04 -4.25 13.25
N ASN A 105 -3.56 -3.29 14.00
CA ASN A 105 -4.74 -2.52 13.59
C ASN A 105 -4.31 -1.40 12.59
N HIS A 106 -5.25 -0.53 12.21
CA HIS A 106 -5.09 0.53 11.23
C HIS A 106 -3.85 1.40 11.51
N LEU A 107 -2.89 1.39 10.56
CA LEU A 107 -1.61 2.09 10.64
C LEU A 107 -0.66 1.63 11.75
N GLN A 108 -1.00 0.57 12.47
CA GLN A 108 -0.14 -0.03 13.49
C GLN A 108 0.85 -0.98 12.84
N ILE A 109 1.93 -0.43 12.27
CA ILE A 109 3.01 -1.21 11.65
C ILE A 109 4.24 -1.27 12.56
N SER A 110 4.87 -2.44 12.67
CA SER A 110 6.10 -2.59 13.44
C SER A 110 7.28 -1.91 12.74
N LEU A 111 8.30 -1.49 13.51
CA LEU A 111 9.53 -0.95 12.93
C LEU A 111 10.23 -1.96 12.02
N ALA A 112 10.21 -3.24 12.41
CA ALA A 112 10.79 -4.32 11.62
C ALA A 112 10.07 -4.46 10.26
N ASP A 113 8.74 -4.39 10.24
CA ASP A 113 7.97 -4.45 8.99
C ASP A 113 8.17 -3.21 8.13
N MET A 114 8.26 -2.01 8.71
CA MET A 114 8.62 -0.80 7.96
C MET A 114 10.00 -0.93 7.31
N GLN A 115 11.00 -1.40 8.06
CA GLN A 115 12.35 -1.63 7.55
C GLN A 115 12.38 -2.66 6.43
N LYS A 116 11.55 -3.71 6.52
CA LYS A 116 11.50 -4.79 5.54
C LYS A 116 10.73 -4.41 4.26
N TYR A 117 9.61 -3.71 4.40
CA TYR A 117 8.63 -3.58 3.32
C TYR A 117 8.53 -2.17 2.74
N ILE A 118 8.98 -1.14 3.45
CA ILE A 118 8.90 0.26 3.01
C ILE A 118 10.28 0.79 2.63
N VAL A 119 11.26 0.66 3.53
CA VAL A 119 12.60 1.26 3.36
C VAL A 119 13.27 0.88 2.03
N PRO A 120 13.20 -0.36 1.51
CA PRO A 120 13.86 -0.71 0.25
C PRO A 120 13.42 0.13 -0.96
N TYR A 121 12.22 0.71 -0.93
CA TYR A 121 11.69 1.53 -2.01
C TYR A 121 11.99 3.03 -1.86
N LEU A 122 12.63 3.42 -0.75
CA LEU A 122 12.97 4.81 -0.44
C LEU A 122 14.47 5.11 -0.55
N VAL A 123 15.28 4.09 -0.83
CA VAL A 123 16.72 4.24 -1.05
C VAL A 123 16.98 4.33 -2.55
N ASP A 124 17.72 5.36 -2.99
CA ASP A 124 18.01 5.56 -4.41
C ASP A 124 18.79 4.38 -5.02
N ASP A 125 18.37 3.94 -6.21
CA ASP A 125 19.02 2.88 -7.00
C ASP A 125 20.50 3.18 -7.36
N GLU A 126 20.89 4.45 -7.34
CA GLU A 126 22.27 4.89 -7.53
C GLU A 126 23.24 4.35 -6.46
N ALA A 127 22.76 4.10 -5.24
CA ALA A 127 23.57 3.57 -4.14
C ALA A 127 23.68 2.03 -4.20
N SER A 128 22.62 1.34 -4.65
CA SER A 128 22.61 -0.12 -4.80
C SER A 128 23.39 -0.59 -6.04
N ALA A 129 23.33 0.14 -7.16
CA ALA A 129 24.10 -0.19 -8.36
C ALA A 129 25.63 -0.08 -8.16
N ARG A 130 26.11 0.87 -7.34
CA ARG A 130 27.54 1.00 -7.01
C ARG A 130 28.05 -0.12 -6.11
N ASN A 131 27.19 -0.66 -5.22
CA ASN A 131 27.55 -1.74 -4.31
C ASN A 131 27.54 -3.13 -4.98
N VAL A 132 26.92 -3.28 -6.16
CA VAL A 132 27.01 -4.50 -6.99
C VAL A 132 28.25 -4.47 -7.90
N ALA A 133 28.68 -3.29 -8.35
CA ALA A 133 29.87 -3.14 -9.21
C ALA A 133 31.21 -3.28 -8.46
N ILE A 134 31.21 -3.07 -7.14
CA ILE A 134 32.38 -3.21 -6.28
C ILE A 134 32.04 -4.29 -5.26
N GLY A 135 32.51 -5.52 -5.48
CA GLY A 135 32.27 -6.68 -4.63
C GLY A 135 32.88 -6.56 -3.22
N THR A 136 32.36 -5.62 -2.43
CA THR A 136 32.71 -5.42 -1.03
C THR A 136 31.45 -5.05 -0.28
N ALA A 137 31.01 -5.92 0.63
CA ALA A 137 29.97 -5.61 1.61
C ALA A 137 30.49 -4.50 2.54
N SER A 138 30.12 -3.25 2.22
CA SER A 138 30.35 -2.10 3.08
C SER A 138 29.11 -1.23 3.06
N SER A 139 28.59 -0.93 4.26
CA SER A 139 27.36 -0.19 4.49
C SER A 139 27.50 1.28 4.09
N SER A 140 27.39 1.58 2.80
CA SER A 140 27.45 2.95 2.25
C SER A 140 26.04 3.52 2.04
N TRP A 141 25.29 3.69 3.13
CA TRP A 141 24.01 4.40 3.08
C TRP A 141 24.26 5.90 2.83
N THR A 142 23.48 6.54 1.97
CA THR A 142 23.61 7.99 1.71
C THR A 142 23.25 8.82 2.96
N PRO A 143 23.76 10.05 3.13
CA PRO A 143 23.52 10.86 4.34
C PRO A 143 22.03 11.13 4.61
N CYS A 144 21.19 11.22 3.58
CA CYS A 144 19.75 11.40 3.74
C CYS A 144 19.08 10.15 4.32
N VAL A 145 19.45 8.97 3.80
CA VAL A 145 18.90 7.69 4.27
C VAL A 145 19.50 7.31 5.63
N GLN A 146 20.77 7.61 5.88
CA GLN A 146 21.36 7.55 7.21
C GLN A 146 20.66 8.52 8.17
N GLY A 147 20.27 9.71 7.71
CA GLY A 147 19.52 10.68 8.49
C GLY A 147 18.12 10.19 8.85
N LEU A 148 17.43 9.56 7.90
CA LEU A 148 16.11 8.95 8.10
C LEU A 148 16.21 7.71 9.01
N TYR A 149 17.19 6.84 8.78
CA TYR A 149 17.49 5.70 9.63
C TYR A 149 17.88 6.12 11.04
N ARG A 150 18.77 7.12 11.20
CA ARG A 150 19.19 7.67 12.50
C ARG A 150 18.07 8.45 13.18
N ARG A 151 17.15 9.10 12.45
CA ARG A 151 15.93 9.69 13.03
C ARG A 151 14.96 8.62 13.50
N MET A 152 14.77 7.58 12.71
CA MET A 152 13.94 6.45 13.12
C MET A 152 14.55 5.80 14.36
N VAL A 153 15.82 5.38 14.33
CA VAL A 153 16.52 4.73 15.45
C VAL A 153 16.71 5.68 16.65
N GLY A 154 17.02 6.96 16.44
CA GLY A 154 17.28 7.95 17.50
C GLY A 154 16.03 8.47 18.20
N LEU A 155 14.82 8.24 17.66
CA LEU A 155 13.56 8.43 18.39
C LEU A 155 13.29 7.28 19.38
N PHE A 156 14.11 6.22 19.39
CA PHE A 156 13.90 5.00 20.20
C PHE A 156 14.85 4.81 21.39
N GLU A 157 15.82 5.70 21.68
CA GLU A 157 16.66 5.57 22.90
C GLU A 157 16.11 6.30 24.14
N ASP A 158 15.17 7.25 23.99
CA ASP A 158 14.61 7.97 25.12
C ASP A 158 13.27 7.38 25.60
N ARG A 159 13.31 6.18 26.20
CA ARG A 159 12.37 5.77 27.28
C ARG A 159 12.76 4.45 27.95
N PRO A 160 13.42 4.48 29.12
CA PRO A 160 13.34 3.38 30.07
C PRO A 160 12.18 3.65 31.04
N LEU A 161 11.07 2.90 30.93
CA LEU A 161 10.11 2.78 32.02
C LEU A 161 10.56 1.65 32.95
N LEU A 162 11.30 2.04 33.99
CA LEU A 162 11.53 1.26 35.20
C LEU A 162 10.18 0.97 35.88
N LEU A 163 9.75 -0.29 35.87
CA LEU A 163 8.78 -0.82 36.82
C LEU A 163 9.50 -1.79 37.76
N SER A 164 10.08 -1.23 38.82
CA SER A 164 10.39 -1.91 40.07
C SER A 164 9.44 -1.35 41.12
N VAL A 165 8.44 -2.12 41.53
CA VAL A 165 7.70 -1.85 42.77
C VAL A 165 7.76 -3.10 43.63
N HIS A 166 8.28 -2.86 44.84
CA HIS A 166 8.59 -3.82 45.87
C HIS A 166 7.37 -4.60 46.37
N ARG A 167 7.68 -5.85 46.75
CA ARG A 167 6.93 -6.68 47.69
C ARG A 167 7.31 -6.23 49.10
N GLU A 168 6.33 -5.79 49.89
CA GLU A 168 6.21 -6.02 51.34
C GLU A 168 4.73 -6.22 51.67
#